data_AF-T1PIX7-F1
#
_entry.id   AF-T1PIX7-F1
#
_cell.length_a   1.000
_cell.length_b   1.000
_cell.length_c   1.000
_cell.angle_alpha   90.00
_cell.angle_beta   90.00
_cell.angle_gamma   90.00
#
_symmetry.space_group_name_H-M   'P 1'
#
loop_
_entity.id
_entity.type
_entity.pdbx_description
1 polymer ?
#
loop_
_entity_poly.entity_id
_entity_poly.type
_entity_poly.pdbx_seq_one_letter_code
_entity_poly.pdbx_strand_id
1 'polypeptide(L)'
;MRPTKEQLGHILDYLASNDHHFEIKTYVIQKLRTYAEIHPKFKALLQMCLNERPHINNYHILGQKGFTSVLARPLSSSPAFNETLLSVQEVHKGVLRRGSVELLLTAGEWAASTFKLGIFTNGLESFMGGNNEVDGEMEDDDEEDKEYDPISAGMEISVNGILHRPLIFFTGKAELMSHIWSGTVSEPTPAFQGTMLGHDHEHYLLLTSGATAHFTVIGARSVDLNGKAGFSLWNRNANTEIKQETGNAVYGKVKVGFTYATVTHEFVYSYEPKIVLQAHIDFYDELKLCMRLQRPEMVINVKNTKSAALHSTFDYVKTVHKNYSQKIPGHTIALNQKNNNMCSMVAKDLQH
;
A
#
# COMPACT_ATOMS: atom_id res chain seq x y z
N MET A 1 -0.95 -12.44 13.57
CA MET A 1 -0.65 -12.78 14.99
C MET A 1 -1.90 -13.37 15.62
N ARG A 2 -1.79 -14.39 16.46
CA ARG A 2 -2.91 -14.90 17.26
C ARG A 2 -2.59 -14.65 18.75
N PRO A 3 -2.77 -13.41 19.25
CA PRO A 3 -2.43 -13.11 20.64
C PRO A 3 -3.31 -13.91 21.60
N THR A 4 -2.74 -14.33 22.72
CA THR A 4 -3.53 -14.91 23.82
C THR A 4 -4.35 -13.82 24.51
N LYS A 5 -5.37 -14.23 25.28
CA LYS A 5 -6.20 -13.32 26.06
C LYS A 5 -5.36 -12.44 27.02
N GLU A 6 -4.37 -13.04 27.66
CA GLU A 6 -3.45 -12.35 28.59
C GLU A 6 -2.59 -11.31 27.87
N GLN A 7 -1.99 -11.68 26.74
CA GLN A 7 -1.20 -10.76 25.92
C GLN A 7 -2.03 -9.57 25.45
N LEU A 8 -3.26 -9.80 24.99
CA LEU A 8 -4.14 -8.70 24.62
C LEU A 8 -4.52 -7.85 25.84
N GLY A 9 -4.72 -8.47 27.00
CA GLY A 9 -4.95 -7.79 28.27
C GLY A 9 -3.85 -6.78 28.58
N HIS A 10 -2.58 -7.21 28.56
CA HIS A 10 -1.44 -6.32 28.81
C HIS A 10 -1.35 -5.15 27.82
N ILE A 11 -1.65 -5.40 26.54
CA ILE A 11 -1.67 -4.34 25.51
C ILE A 11 -2.79 -3.33 25.80
N LEU A 12 -3.95 -3.79 26.25
CA LEU A 12 -5.05 -2.90 26.62
C LEU A 12 -4.71 -2.11 27.88
N ASP A 13 -4.15 -2.76 28.90
CA ASP A 13 -3.74 -2.12 30.16
C ASP A 13 -2.69 -1.02 29.92
N TYR A 14 -1.79 -1.21 28.93
CA TYR A 14 -0.86 -0.17 28.48
C TYR A 14 -1.56 1.11 27.97
N LEU A 15 -2.73 0.99 27.32
CA LEU A 15 -3.49 2.16 26.87
C LEU A 15 -3.97 3.04 28.03
N ALA A 16 -4.17 2.45 29.22
CA ALA A 16 -4.58 3.14 30.44
C ALA A 16 -3.40 3.69 31.26
N SER A 17 -2.15 3.42 30.86
CA SER A 17 -0.97 3.96 31.54
C SER A 17 -0.89 5.49 31.43
N ASN A 18 -0.15 6.14 32.34
CA ASN A 18 0.11 7.59 32.29
C ASN A 18 1.21 7.98 31.29
N ASP A 19 1.59 7.07 30.39
CA ASP A 19 2.61 7.32 29.38
C ASP A 19 2.18 8.44 28.40
N HIS A 20 3.05 9.43 28.16
CA HIS A 20 2.78 10.58 27.29
C HIS A 20 2.97 10.26 25.78
N HIS A 21 3.31 9.02 25.42
CA HIS A 21 3.43 8.58 24.02
C HIS A 21 2.05 8.40 23.33
N PHE A 22 1.34 9.51 23.08
CA PHE A 22 0.00 9.52 22.45
C PHE A 22 -0.02 8.88 21.07
N GLU A 23 1.07 8.98 20.32
CA GLU A 23 1.20 8.41 18.98
C GLU A 23 1.22 6.88 19.00
N ILE A 24 1.94 6.28 19.97
CA ILE A 24 1.99 4.82 20.16
C ILE A 24 0.63 4.30 20.60
N LYS A 25 -0.03 4.96 21.56
CA LYS A 25 -1.38 4.59 22.00
C LYS A 25 -2.39 4.64 20.84
N THR A 26 -2.31 5.70 20.02
CA THR A 26 -3.15 5.85 18.83
C THR A 26 -2.89 4.75 17.81
N TYR A 27 -1.62 4.44 17.54
CA TYR A 27 -1.21 3.33 16.67
C TYR A 27 -1.81 2.00 17.12
N VAL A 28 -1.66 1.66 18.40
CA VAL A 28 -2.16 0.41 18.98
C VAL A 28 -3.68 0.32 18.83
N ILE A 29 -4.42 1.37 19.20
CA ILE A 29 -5.88 1.40 19.08
C ILE A 29 -6.32 1.19 17.63
N GLN A 30 -5.72 1.91 16.69
CA GLN A 30 -6.11 1.80 15.28
C GLN A 30 -5.75 0.44 14.72
N LYS A 31 -4.58 -0.11 15.04
CA LYS A 31 -4.18 -1.45 14.62
C LYS A 31 -5.11 -2.54 15.16
N LEU A 32 -5.51 -2.45 16.43
CA LEU A 32 -6.48 -3.37 17.02
C LEU A 32 -7.85 -3.28 16.32
N ARG A 33 -8.32 -2.07 16.01
CA ARG A 33 -9.57 -1.86 15.26
C ARG A 33 -9.50 -2.44 13.85
N THR A 34 -8.45 -2.13 13.09
CA THR A 34 -8.24 -2.68 11.75
C THR A 34 -8.15 -4.21 11.77
N TYR A 35 -7.46 -4.78 12.76
CA TYR A 35 -7.35 -6.24 12.89
C TYR A 35 -8.69 -6.89 13.25
N ALA A 36 -9.51 -6.22 14.07
CA ALA A 36 -10.87 -6.65 14.39
C ALA A 36 -11.85 -6.54 13.22
N GLU A 37 -11.64 -5.60 12.29
CA GLU A 37 -12.43 -5.52 11.05
C GLU A 37 -12.16 -6.72 10.12
N ILE A 38 -10.89 -7.15 10.03
CA ILE A 38 -10.48 -8.25 9.14
C ILE A 38 -10.83 -9.62 9.74
N HIS A 39 -10.71 -9.79 11.06
CA HIS A 39 -10.84 -11.10 11.71
C HIS A 39 -11.98 -11.14 12.74
N PRO A 40 -13.12 -11.79 12.42
CA PRO A 40 -14.27 -11.89 13.32
C PRO A 40 -13.94 -12.56 14.67
N LYS A 41 -13.08 -13.59 14.67
CA LYS A 41 -12.64 -14.27 15.89
C LYS A 41 -11.86 -13.34 16.83
N PHE A 42 -10.99 -12.50 16.26
CA PHE A 42 -10.25 -11.53 17.04
C PHE A 42 -11.17 -10.43 17.57
N LYS A 43 -12.14 -9.97 16.78
CA LYS A 43 -13.15 -9.01 17.21
C LYS A 43 -13.91 -9.48 18.45
N ALA A 44 -14.34 -10.75 18.46
CA ALA A 44 -15.00 -11.34 19.62
C ALA A 44 -14.08 -11.36 20.85
N LEU A 45 -12.82 -11.78 20.69
CA LEU A 45 -11.84 -11.80 21.79
C LEU A 45 -11.52 -10.40 22.32
N LEU A 46 -11.39 -9.40 21.45
CA LEU A 46 -11.20 -8.00 21.83
C LEU A 46 -12.39 -7.45 22.61
N GLN A 47 -13.62 -7.72 22.15
CA GLN A 47 -14.83 -7.32 22.86
C GLN A 47 -14.94 -7.97 24.25
N MET A 48 -14.60 -9.25 24.38
CA MET A 48 -14.54 -9.93 25.68
C MET A 48 -13.53 -9.26 26.61
N CYS A 49 -12.31 -8.97 26.14
CA CYS A 49 -11.27 -8.35 26.96
C CYS A 49 -11.64 -6.92 27.41
N LEU A 50 -12.32 -6.16 26.54
CA LEU A 50 -12.82 -4.82 26.86
C LEU A 50 -13.99 -4.86 27.86
N ASN A 51 -14.88 -5.85 27.77
CA ASN A 51 -15.96 -6.03 28.74
C ASN A 51 -15.45 -6.39 30.13
N GLU A 52 -14.37 -7.18 30.22
CA GLU A 52 -13.69 -7.51 31.48
C GLU A 52 -12.93 -6.32 32.07
N ARG A 53 -12.65 -5.27 31.28
CA ARG A 53 -11.87 -4.09 31.65
C ARG A 53 -12.65 -2.80 31.43
N PRO A 54 -13.71 -2.55 32.21
CA PRO A 54 -14.57 -1.37 32.03
C PRO A 54 -13.81 -0.04 32.21
N HIS A 55 -12.74 -0.05 33.01
CA HIS A 55 -11.88 1.12 33.22
C HIS A 55 -11.09 1.53 31.97
N ILE A 56 -10.97 0.67 30.96
CA ILE A 56 -10.29 0.95 29.68
C ILE A 56 -11.31 1.31 28.59
N ASN A 57 -12.49 0.70 28.64
CA ASN A 57 -13.55 0.91 27.66
C ASN A 57 -14.32 2.21 27.90
N ASN A 58 -13.62 3.34 27.79
CA ASN A 58 -14.19 4.67 27.90
C ASN A 58 -13.61 5.61 26.83
N TYR A 59 -14.31 6.71 26.58
CA TYR A 59 -13.91 7.70 25.56
C TYR A 59 -12.59 8.40 25.89
N HIS A 60 -12.19 8.48 27.16
CA HIS A 60 -10.97 9.14 27.57
C HIS A 60 -9.72 8.35 27.13
N ILE A 61 -9.74 7.02 27.29
CA ILE A 61 -8.63 6.14 26.91
C ILE A 61 -8.69 5.77 25.42
N LEU A 62 -9.88 5.54 24.87
CA LEU A 62 -10.05 5.16 23.45
C LEU A 62 -10.02 6.35 22.47
N GLY A 63 -10.13 7.58 22.98
CA GLY A 63 -10.13 8.84 22.24
C GLY A 63 -8.79 9.56 22.29
N GLN A 64 -7.73 8.90 21.85
CA GLN A 64 -6.37 9.47 21.83
C GLN A 64 -6.23 10.59 20.79
N LYS A 65 -5.36 11.57 21.08
CA LYS A 65 -5.16 12.78 20.26
C LYS A 65 -4.17 12.61 19.10
N GLY A 66 -3.44 11.50 19.03
CA GLY A 66 -2.36 11.29 18.07
C GLY A 66 -2.78 11.43 16.59
N PHE A 67 -1.79 11.70 15.74
CA PHE A 67 -1.94 11.84 14.29
C PHE A 67 -1.65 10.55 13.53
N THR A 68 -1.03 9.56 14.20
CA THR A 68 -0.73 8.26 13.63
C THR A 68 -1.99 7.59 13.07
N SER A 69 -1.85 7.02 11.87
CA SER A 69 -2.94 6.45 11.11
C SER A 69 -2.65 4.99 10.71
N VAL A 70 -3.61 4.09 10.92
CA VAL A 70 -3.58 2.70 10.46
C VAL A 70 -4.93 2.41 9.81
N LEU A 71 -4.87 1.91 8.57
CA LEU A 71 -6.02 1.80 7.70
C LEU A 71 -5.93 0.55 6.85
N ALA A 72 -7.02 -0.21 6.77
CA ALA A 72 -7.21 -1.20 5.72
C ALA A 72 -8.43 -0.86 4.84
N ARG A 73 -8.28 -0.94 3.52
CA ARG A 73 -9.36 -0.71 2.56
C ARG A 73 -9.36 -1.76 1.45
N PRO A 74 -10.51 -2.37 1.13
CA PRO A 74 -10.60 -3.25 -0.03
C PRO A 74 -10.41 -2.42 -1.31
N LEU A 75 -9.52 -2.86 -2.20
CA LEU A 75 -9.26 -2.24 -3.50
C LEU A 75 -10.04 -2.92 -4.62
N SER A 76 -10.09 -4.24 -4.57
CA SER A 76 -10.74 -5.07 -5.56
C SER A 76 -11.22 -6.36 -4.91
N SER A 77 -12.40 -6.82 -5.32
CA SER A 77 -12.93 -8.11 -4.93
C SER A 77 -13.24 -8.90 -6.20
N SER A 78 -12.63 -10.07 -6.32
CA SER A 78 -12.90 -11.03 -7.39
C SER A 78 -13.21 -12.39 -6.76
N PRO A 79 -13.92 -13.28 -7.48
CA PRO A 79 -14.24 -14.61 -6.97
C PRO A 79 -13.00 -15.44 -6.57
N ALA A 80 -11.84 -15.17 -7.17
CA ALA A 80 -10.61 -15.91 -6.93
C ALA A 80 -9.69 -15.24 -5.89
N PHE A 81 -9.67 -13.91 -5.86
CA PHE A 81 -8.79 -13.14 -4.98
C PHE A 81 -9.41 -11.80 -4.58
N ASN A 82 -9.13 -11.36 -3.35
CA ASN A 82 -9.44 -10.04 -2.85
C ASN A 82 -8.14 -9.26 -2.63
N GLU A 83 -8.11 -8.02 -3.09
CA GLU A 83 -6.98 -7.11 -2.91
C GLU A 83 -7.35 -6.06 -1.87
N THR A 84 -6.47 -5.88 -0.89
CA THR A 84 -6.64 -4.92 0.22
C THR A 84 -5.42 -4.02 0.30
N LEU A 85 -5.65 -2.72 0.43
CA LEU A 85 -4.64 -1.75 0.76
C LEU A 85 -4.53 -1.62 2.27
N LEU A 86 -3.33 -1.80 2.80
CA LEU A 86 -2.98 -1.51 4.18
C LEU A 86 -2.08 -0.27 4.19
N SER A 87 -2.47 0.77 4.91
CA SER A 87 -1.65 1.97 5.11
C SER A 87 -1.37 2.15 6.60
N VAL A 88 -0.12 2.45 6.92
CA VAL A 88 0.37 2.75 8.27
C VAL A 88 1.19 4.03 8.18
N GLN A 89 0.85 5.04 8.96
CA GLN A 89 1.50 6.34 8.97
C GLN A 89 1.77 6.72 10.41
N GLU A 90 2.99 6.48 10.85
CA GLU A 90 3.51 6.87 12.14
C GLU A 90 3.97 8.32 12.09
N VAL A 91 3.37 9.13 12.95
CA VAL A 91 3.68 10.55 13.11
C VAL A 91 4.36 10.74 14.46
N HIS A 92 5.36 11.61 14.51
CA HIS A 92 6.05 12.02 15.74
C HIS A 92 6.25 13.53 15.70
N LYS A 93 5.83 14.26 16.75
CA LYS A 93 5.89 15.73 16.82
C LYS A 93 5.38 16.44 15.56
N GLY A 94 4.29 15.92 14.98
CA GLY A 94 3.68 16.43 13.74
C GLY A 94 4.37 16.00 12.43
N VAL A 95 5.53 15.36 12.46
CA VAL A 95 6.24 14.90 11.26
C VAL A 95 6.01 13.41 11.01
N LEU A 96 5.89 13.00 9.75
CA LEU A 96 5.83 11.59 9.38
C LEU A 96 7.19 10.92 9.64
N ARG A 97 7.29 10.16 10.74
CA ARG A 97 8.49 9.37 11.06
C ARG A 97 8.60 8.14 10.17
N ARG A 98 7.49 7.41 9.99
CA ARG A 98 7.44 6.25 9.11
C ARG A 98 6.06 6.09 8.48
N GLY A 99 6.00 6.13 7.16
CA GLY A 99 4.82 5.77 6.38
C GLY A 99 5.02 4.45 5.67
N SER A 100 3.99 3.63 5.54
CA SER A 100 4.02 2.49 4.64
C SER A 100 2.64 2.22 4.04
N VAL A 101 2.64 1.82 2.77
CA VAL A 101 1.47 1.39 2.02
C VAL A 101 1.78 0.02 1.45
N GLU A 102 0.91 -0.94 1.72
CA GLU A 102 1.08 -2.34 1.39
C GLU A 102 -0.16 -2.89 0.66
N LEU A 103 0.08 -3.58 -0.45
CA LEU A 103 -0.92 -4.22 -1.29
C LEU A 103 -0.96 -5.71 -0.98
N LEU A 104 -1.99 -6.11 -0.22
CA LEU A 104 -2.23 -7.47 0.20
C LEU A 104 -3.18 -8.16 -0.76
N LEU A 105 -2.77 -9.29 -1.30
CA LEU A 105 -3.62 -10.18 -2.09
C LEU A 105 -3.99 -11.39 -1.24
N THR A 106 -5.30 -11.64 -1.15
CA THR A 106 -5.87 -12.73 -0.34
C THR A 106 -6.69 -13.66 -1.22
N ALA A 107 -6.43 -14.96 -1.12
CA ALA A 107 -7.12 -16.02 -1.86
C ALA A 107 -7.46 -17.14 -0.88
N GLY A 108 -8.71 -17.19 -0.42
CA GLY A 108 -9.12 -18.10 0.65
C GLY A 108 -8.36 -17.82 1.95
N GLU A 109 -7.63 -18.80 2.46
CA GLU A 109 -6.77 -18.66 3.64
C GLU A 109 -5.37 -18.12 3.33
N TRP A 110 -4.99 -18.08 2.05
CA TRP A 110 -3.69 -17.58 1.63
C TRP A 110 -3.70 -16.06 1.53
N ALA A 111 -2.67 -15.42 2.07
CA ALA A 111 -2.46 -13.99 1.99
C ALA A 111 -0.99 -13.70 1.68
N ALA A 112 -0.74 -12.84 0.70
CA ALA A 112 0.61 -12.42 0.36
C ALA A 112 0.69 -10.92 0.09
N SER A 113 1.81 -10.35 0.51
CA SER A 113 2.18 -8.98 0.19
C SER A 113 2.77 -8.95 -1.22
N THR A 114 2.05 -8.33 -2.15
CA THR A 114 2.52 -8.24 -3.54
C THR A 114 3.47 -7.07 -3.73
N PHE A 115 3.24 -5.98 -3.00
CA PHE A 115 4.02 -4.76 -3.08
C PHE A 115 3.85 -3.96 -1.79
N LYS A 116 4.95 -3.47 -1.25
CA LYS A 116 4.98 -2.59 -0.10
C LYS A 116 5.95 -1.45 -0.36
N LEU A 117 5.47 -0.24 -0.16
CA LEU A 117 6.24 0.98 -0.21
C LEU A 117 6.27 1.57 1.19
N GLY A 118 7.45 1.78 1.75
CA GLY A 118 7.65 2.52 2.98
C GLY A 118 8.50 3.76 2.75
N ILE A 119 8.22 4.79 3.52
CA ILE A 119 9.00 6.03 3.61
C ILE A 119 9.35 6.18 5.08
N PHE A 120 10.58 6.58 5.36
CA PHE A 120 11.01 6.88 6.71
C PHE A 120 11.78 8.18 6.72
N THR A 121 11.68 8.87 7.85
CA THR A 121 12.42 10.10 8.10
C THR A 121 12.97 10.07 9.51
N ASN A 122 14.10 10.74 9.71
CA ASN A 122 14.76 10.90 11.00
C ASN A 122 15.22 12.35 11.13
N GLY A 123 14.98 13.00 12.26
CA GLY A 123 15.46 14.37 12.52
C GLY A 123 14.73 15.47 11.74
N LEU A 124 13.60 15.19 11.07
CA LEU A 124 12.83 16.22 10.36
C LEU A 124 11.97 17.06 11.30
N GLU A 125 11.68 16.56 12.49
CA GLU A 125 11.00 17.28 13.58
C GLU A 125 11.73 18.58 13.96
N SER A 126 13.07 18.60 13.88
CA SER A 126 13.86 19.80 14.20
C SER A 126 13.64 20.94 13.19
N PHE A 127 13.15 20.65 11.98
CA PHE A 127 12.83 21.67 10.98
C PHE A 127 11.44 22.28 11.16
N MET A 128 10.52 21.55 11.81
CA MET A 128 9.17 22.02 12.07
C MET A 128 9.02 22.74 13.42
N GLY A 129 10.14 22.91 14.15
CA GLY A 129 10.23 23.67 15.40
C GLY A 129 9.94 25.16 15.22
N GLY A 130 8.67 25.50 15.05
CA GLY A 130 8.11 26.82 15.22
C GLY A 130 6.92 26.75 16.18
N ASN A 131 7.12 27.22 17.41
CA ASN A 131 6.12 27.64 18.40
C ASN A 131 4.82 26.81 18.49
N ASN A 132 4.90 25.57 18.94
CA ASN A 132 3.76 24.93 19.59
C ASN A 132 4.27 24.17 20.82
N GLU A 133 4.67 24.95 21.84
CA GLU A 133 4.56 24.54 23.24
C GLU A 133 3.09 24.22 23.51
N VAL A 134 2.65 23.01 23.18
CA VAL A 134 1.38 22.49 23.65
C VAL A 134 1.71 21.71 24.91
N ASP A 135 1.61 22.44 26.03
CA ASP A 135 1.47 21.98 27.41
C ASP A 135 1.84 20.50 27.69
N GLY A 136 3.04 20.31 28.24
CA GLY A 136 3.31 19.23 29.18
C GLY A 136 3.91 17.93 28.63
N GLU A 137 4.57 17.95 27.48
CA GLU A 137 5.67 16.99 27.27
C GLU A 137 6.84 17.50 28.10
N MET A 138 7.02 16.96 29.31
CA MET A 138 8.31 17.04 29.99
C MET A 138 9.33 16.53 28.97
N GLU A 139 10.25 17.40 28.57
CA GLU A 139 11.47 17.00 27.90
C GLU A 139 12.05 15.86 28.74
N ASP A 140 12.09 14.65 28.19
CA ASP A 140 12.90 13.60 28.78
C ASP A 140 14.33 14.15 28.79
N ASP A 141 14.81 14.58 29.96
CA ASP A 141 16.16 15.05 30.29
C ASP A 141 17.25 13.98 30.00
N ASP A 142 16.89 12.89 29.31
CA ASP A 142 17.75 11.80 28.85
C ASP A 142 18.17 11.96 27.36
N GLU A 143 18.04 13.17 26.77
CA GLU A 143 18.51 13.48 25.41
C GLU A 143 19.89 14.17 25.34
N GLU A 144 20.68 14.17 26.41
CA GLU A 144 22.06 14.72 26.36
C GLU A 144 23.10 13.79 25.69
N ASP A 145 22.77 12.53 25.37
CA ASP A 145 23.74 11.55 24.82
C ASP A 145 23.31 10.88 23.49
N LYS A 146 22.26 11.34 22.81
CA LYS A 146 21.99 10.90 21.44
C LYS A 146 22.81 11.75 20.47
N GLU A 147 23.98 11.21 20.11
CA GLU A 147 24.74 11.56 18.91
C GLU A 147 23.75 12.04 17.83
N TYR A 148 23.81 13.33 17.44
CA TYR A 148 22.86 13.94 16.52
C TYR A 148 22.71 13.08 15.26
N ASP A 149 21.68 12.24 15.25
CA ASP A 149 21.42 11.37 14.12
C ASP A 149 21.22 12.29 12.92
N PRO A 150 22.03 12.17 11.85
CA PRO A 150 21.98 13.10 10.74
C PRO A 150 20.59 13.02 10.11
N ILE A 151 19.98 14.19 9.96
CA ILE A 151 18.65 14.36 9.39
C ILE A 151 18.59 13.61 8.06
N SER A 152 17.74 12.60 7.96
CA SER A 152 17.74 11.71 6.82
C SER A 152 16.32 11.31 6.45
N ALA A 153 16.12 11.05 5.17
CA ALA A 153 14.90 10.45 4.68
C ALA A 153 15.23 9.39 3.65
N GLY A 154 14.41 8.36 3.60
CA GLY A 154 14.58 7.30 2.64
C GLY A 154 13.28 6.56 2.40
N MET A 155 13.39 5.57 1.53
CA MET A 155 12.30 4.75 1.06
C MET A 155 12.72 3.29 1.07
N GLU A 156 11.82 2.44 1.56
CA GLU A 156 11.95 1.00 1.54
C GLU A 156 10.90 0.43 0.57
N ILE A 157 11.32 -0.52 -0.26
CA ILE A 157 10.42 -1.17 -1.20
C ILE A 157 10.53 -2.68 -0.99
N SER A 158 9.38 -3.34 -0.87
CA SER A 158 9.30 -4.78 -0.92
C SER A 158 8.37 -5.23 -2.05
N VAL A 159 8.85 -6.16 -2.86
CA VAL A 159 8.12 -6.71 -4.00
C VAL A 159 7.99 -8.21 -3.80
N ASN A 160 6.76 -8.73 -3.85
CA ASN A 160 6.44 -10.14 -3.57
C ASN A 160 7.07 -10.67 -2.26
N GLY A 161 7.09 -9.85 -1.22
CA GLY A 161 7.67 -10.18 0.08
C GLY A 161 9.21 -10.11 0.17
N ILE A 162 9.90 -9.79 -0.91
CA ILE A 162 11.36 -9.58 -0.91
C ILE A 162 11.62 -8.10 -0.63
N LEU A 163 12.34 -7.79 0.44
CA LEU A 163 12.76 -6.43 0.75
C LEU A 163 13.99 -6.05 -0.08
N HIS A 164 13.90 -4.96 -0.83
CA HIS A 164 15.03 -4.39 -1.57
C HIS A 164 15.87 -3.47 -0.67
N ARG A 165 17.11 -3.18 -1.11
CA ARG A 165 17.97 -2.20 -0.43
C ARG A 165 17.22 -0.86 -0.33
N PRO A 166 17.10 -0.27 0.87
CA PRO A 166 16.51 1.04 1.03
C PRO A 166 17.25 2.10 0.22
N LEU A 167 16.49 3.00 -0.39
CA LEU A 167 17.01 4.17 -1.09
C LEU A 167 17.00 5.33 -0.13
N ILE A 168 18.17 5.95 0.09
CA ILE A 168 18.29 7.15 0.91
C ILE A 168 18.18 8.35 -0.02
N PHE A 169 17.27 9.27 0.28
CA PHE A 169 17.08 10.49 -0.50
C PHE A 169 18.13 11.54 -0.15
N PHE A 170 18.47 11.66 1.13
CA PHE A 170 19.50 12.55 1.62
C PHE A 170 19.97 12.10 3.01
N THR A 171 21.19 12.51 3.33
CA THR A 171 21.84 12.35 4.64
C THR A 171 22.39 13.69 5.10
N GLY A 172 21.86 14.18 6.20
CA GLY A 172 22.18 15.48 6.77
C GLY A 172 21.49 16.66 6.10
N LYS A 173 21.54 17.79 6.81
CA LYS A 173 20.91 19.06 6.40
C LYS A 173 21.51 19.64 5.12
N ALA A 174 22.81 19.49 4.90
CA ALA A 174 23.47 20.07 3.72
C ALA A 174 22.96 19.47 2.40
N GLU A 175 22.82 18.14 2.35
CA GLU A 175 22.31 17.43 1.17
C GLU A 175 20.82 17.73 0.93
N LEU A 176 19.99 17.73 1.98
CA LEU A 176 18.59 18.15 1.88
C LEU A 176 18.46 19.57 1.30
N MET A 177 19.19 20.53 1.87
CA MET A 177 19.15 21.90 1.39
C MET A 177 19.63 21.99 -0.06
N SER A 178 20.70 21.27 -0.42
CA SER A 178 21.19 21.20 -1.80
C SER A 178 20.10 20.75 -2.77
N HIS A 179 19.31 19.72 -2.43
CA HIS A 179 18.19 19.26 -3.25
C HIS A 179 17.06 20.30 -3.36
N ILE A 180 16.74 21.01 -2.28
CA ILE A 180 15.72 22.08 -2.28
C ILE A 180 16.16 23.24 -3.17
N TRP A 181 17.41 23.71 -3.03
CA TRP A 181 17.95 24.84 -3.81
C TRP A 181 18.17 24.51 -5.27
N SER A 182 18.55 23.27 -5.59
CA SER A 182 18.72 22.81 -6.97
C SER A 182 17.40 22.56 -7.69
N GLY A 183 16.27 22.52 -6.97
CA GLY A 183 14.95 22.23 -7.52
C GLY A 183 14.75 20.77 -7.92
N THR A 184 15.75 19.90 -7.72
CA THR A 184 15.71 18.48 -8.13
C THR A 184 14.57 17.68 -7.51
N VAL A 185 14.07 18.08 -6.34
CA VAL A 185 12.94 17.40 -5.68
C VAL A 185 11.64 17.56 -6.48
N SER A 186 11.49 18.67 -7.23
CA SER A 186 10.25 19.00 -7.94
C SER A 186 10.05 18.20 -9.23
N GLU A 187 11.12 17.60 -9.75
CA GLU A 187 11.07 16.76 -10.95
C GLU A 187 10.69 15.31 -10.62
N PRO A 188 9.79 14.68 -11.41
CA PRO A 188 9.48 13.27 -11.27
C PRO A 188 10.72 12.39 -11.43
N THR A 189 11.10 11.71 -10.35
CA THR A 189 12.26 10.82 -10.30
C THR A 189 11.80 9.37 -10.19
N PRO A 190 12.30 8.46 -11.06
CA PRO A 190 12.00 7.04 -10.96
C PRO A 190 12.65 6.43 -9.72
N ALA A 191 11.80 5.85 -8.87
CA ALA A 191 12.16 5.20 -7.62
C ALA A 191 12.39 3.68 -7.80
N PHE A 192 11.57 3.03 -8.64
CA PHE A 192 11.71 1.61 -8.94
C PHE A 192 11.10 1.28 -10.30
N GLN A 193 11.88 0.60 -11.14
CA GLN A 193 11.44 0.11 -12.44
C GLN A 193 11.87 -1.34 -12.59
N GLY A 194 10.93 -2.23 -12.87
CA GLY A 194 11.24 -3.64 -12.98
C GLY A 194 10.12 -4.46 -13.60
N THR A 195 10.51 -5.50 -14.34
CA THR A 195 9.60 -6.54 -14.82
C THR A 195 9.91 -7.83 -14.09
N MET A 196 8.88 -8.46 -13.56
CA MET A 196 8.95 -9.70 -12.80
C MET A 196 8.00 -10.74 -13.38
N LEU A 197 8.46 -11.98 -13.38
CA LEU A 197 7.64 -13.16 -13.63
C LEU A 197 6.94 -13.52 -12.32
N GLY A 198 5.64 -13.29 -12.24
CA GLY A 198 4.85 -13.53 -11.04
C GLY A 198 4.36 -14.98 -10.93
N HIS A 199 3.97 -15.58 -12.05
CA HIS A 199 3.53 -16.97 -12.12
C HIS A 199 4.17 -17.63 -13.34
N ASP A 200 4.71 -18.82 -13.16
CA ASP A 200 5.19 -19.67 -14.24
C ASP A 200 4.81 -21.11 -13.90
N HIS A 201 3.79 -21.61 -14.58
CA HIS A 201 3.28 -22.94 -14.35
C HIS A 201 3.13 -23.68 -15.66
N GLU A 202 3.79 -24.84 -15.73
CA GLU A 202 3.70 -25.76 -16.85
C GLU A 202 3.35 -27.15 -16.32
N HIS A 203 2.35 -27.77 -16.94
CA HIS A 203 1.90 -29.09 -16.54
C HIS A 203 1.46 -29.94 -17.73
N TYR A 204 1.87 -31.21 -17.70
CA TYR A 204 1.48 -32.22 -18.68
C TYR A 204 0.59 -33.25 -18.01
N LEU A 205 -0.59 -33.46 -18.59
CA LEU A 205 -1.58 -34.42 -18.12
C LEU A 205 -1.86 -35.45 -19.21
N LEU A 206 -1.73 -36.73 -18.85
CA LEU A 206 -2.20 -37.84 -19.66
C LEU A 206 -3.68 -38.06 -19.36
N LEU A 207 -4.55 -37.82 -20.33
CA LEU A 207 -5.98 -38.02 -20.18
C LEU A 207 -6.31 -39.52 -20.30
N THR A 208 -7.39 -39.95 -19.65
CA THR A 208 -7.89 -41.34 -19.76
C THR A 208 -8.22 -41.76 -21.19
N SER A 209 -8.47 -40.78 -22.09
CA SER A 209 -8.65 -41.01 -23.52
C SER A 209 -7.36 -41.35 -24.28
N GLY A 210 -6.19 -41.30 -23.62
CA GLY A 210 -4.87 -41.44 -24.24
C GLY A 210 -4.31 -40.16 -24.85
N ALA A 211 -5.07 -39.05 -24.82
CA ALA A 211 -4.61 -37.75 -25.30
C ALA A 211 -3.68 -37.08 -24.29
N THR A 212 -2.72 -36.30 -24.79
CA THR A 212 -1.81 -35.49 -23.97
C THR A 212 -2.34 -34.06 -23.86
N ALA A 213 -2.65 -33.60 -22.66
CA ALA A 213 -3.02 -32.23 -22.40
C ALA A 213 -1.85 -31.46 -21.77
N HIS A 214 -1.48 -30.36 -22.39
CA HIS A 214 -0.41 -29.46 -21.97
C HIS A 214 -1.02 -28.14 -21.55
N PHE A 215 -0.76 -27.75 -20.31
CA PHE A 215 -1.24 -26.52 -19.69
C PHE A 215 -0.05 -25.64 -19.37
N THR A 216 -0.08 -24.40 -19.84
CA THR A 216 0.94 -23.39 -19.54
C THR A 216 0.23 -22.13 -19.08
N VAL A 217 0.63 -21.58 -17.93
CA VAL A 217 0.15 -20.29 -17.44
C VAL A 217 1.35 -19.47 -17.01
N ILE A 218 1.53 -18.32 -17.66
CA ILE A 218 2.61 -17.38 -17.41
C ILE A 218 1.98 -16.04 -17.03
N GLY A 219 2.28 -15.54 -15.84
CA GLY A 219 1.90 -14.22 -15.36
C GLY A 219 3.12 -13.34 -15.23
N ALA A 220 3.13 -12.20 -15.91
CA ALA A 220 4.17 -11.19 -15.82
C ALA A 220 3.61 -9.87 -15.31
N ARG A 221 4.41 -9.15 -14.54
CA ARG A 221 4.10 -7.84 -13.99
C ARG A 221 5.27 -6.90 -14.19
N SER A 222 4.99 -5.74 -14.78
CA SER A 222 5.92 -4.62 -14.87
C SER A 222 5.45 -3.52 -13.92
N VAL A 223 6.37 -2.93 -13.17
CA VAL A 223 6.10 -1.84 -12.21
C VAL A 223 7.02 -0.68 -12.53
N ASP A 224 6.45 0.51 -12.57
CA ASP A 224 7.15 1.78 -12.68
C ASP A 224 6.65 2.72 -11.55
N LEU A 225 7.50 2.97 -10.57
CA LEU A 225 7.24 3.83 -9.43
C LEU A 225 8.03 5.12 -9.62
N ASN A 226 7.32 6.24 -9.63
CA ASN A 226 7.88 7.58 -9.74
C ASN A 226 7.43 8.43 -8.56
N GLY A 227 8.30 9.31 -8.09
CA GLY A 227 7.99 10.28 -7.03
C GLY A 227 8.40 11.69 -7.42
N LYS A 228 7.63 12.69 -6.99
CA LYS A 228 8.01 14.10 -7.03
C LYS A 228 7.58 14.79 -5.74
N ALA A 229 8.35 15.76 -5.27
CA ALA A 229 7.97 16.60 -4.15
C ALA A 229 8.35 18.07 -4.36
N GLY A 230 7.40 18.96 -4.19
CA GLY A 230 7.60 20.41 -4.19
C GLY A 230 7.57 20.92 -2.76
N PHE A 231 8.54 21.75 -2.39
CA PHE A 231 8.58 22.40 -1.08
C PHE A 231 8.71 23.91 -1.26
N SER A 232 7.89 24.69 -0.57
CA SER A 232 7.97 26.15 -0.56
C SER A 232 8.07 26.65 0.87
N LEU A 233 9.23 27.21 1.22
CA LEU A 233 9.43 27.89 2.51
C LEU A 233 8.62 29.18 2.59
N TRP A 234 8.43 29.89 1.47
CA TRP A 234 7.69 31.15 1.45
C TRP A 234 6.19 30.96 1.64
N ASN A 235 5.62 29.99 0.93
CA ASN A 235 4.20 29.66 1.08
C ASN A 235 3.95 28.68 2.23
N ARG A 236 5.02 28.24 2.92
CA ARG A 236 4.98 27.30 4.05
C ARG A 236 4.14 26.05 3.72
N ASN A 237 4.37 25.49 2.54
CA ASN A 237 3.65 24.31 2.06
C ASN A 237 4.57 23.28 1.38
N ALA A 238 4.11 22.04 1.36
CA ALA A 238 4.74 20.94 0.68
C ALA A 238 3.72 20.13 -0.12
N ASN A 239 4.06 19.81 -1.35
CA ASN A 239 3.29 18.95 -2.23
C ASN A 239 4.10 17.71 -2.53
N THR A 240 3.52 16.53 -2.38
CA THR A 240 4.16 15.28 -2.78
C THR A 240 3.22 14.50 -3.67
N GLU A 241 3.77 13.86 -4.68
CA GLU A 241 3.02 12.94 -5.54
C GLU A 241 3.86 11.71 -5.81
N ILE A 242 3.28 10.57 -5.49
CA ILE A 242 3.83 9.25 -5.75
C ILE A 242 2.91 8.59 -6.75
N LYS A 243 3.47 8.20 -7.89
CA LYS A 243 2.75 7.58 -8.99
C LYS A 243 3.31 6.20 -9.23
N GLN A 244 2.46 5.20 -9.08
CA GLN A 244 2.76 3.82 -9.42
C GLN A 244 1.96 3.44 -10.66
N GLU A 245 2.67 3.17 -11.75
CA GLU A 245 2.12 2.52 -12.93
C GLU A 245 2.51 1.05 -12.90
N THR A 246 1.57 0.19 -13.29
CA THR A 246 1.83 -1.25 -13.32
C THR A 246 1.19 -1.81 -14.57
N GLY A 247 1.91 -2.66 -15.28
CA GLY A 247 1.40 -3.44 -16.40
C GLY A 247 1.35 -4.90 -16.00
N ASN A 248 0.19 -5.54 -16.09
CA ASN A 248 0.04 -6.95 -15.81
C ASN A 248 -0.41 -7.69 -17.08
N ALA A 249 0.18 -8.84 -17.33
CA ALA A 249 -0.20 -9.73 -18.41
C ALA A 249 -0.21 -11.18 -17.92
N VAL A 250 -1.30 -11.88 -18.18
CA VAL A 250 -1.43 -13.32 -17.94
C VAL A 250 -1.66 -13.98 -19.29
N TYR A 251 -0.72 -14.83 -19.67
CA TYR A 251 -0.80 -15.72 -20.82
C TYR A 251 -1.17 -17.11 -20.33
N GLY A 252 -2.20 -17.70 -20.92
CA GLY A 252 -2.56 -19.08 -20.68
C GLY A 252 -2.72 -19.83 -21.98
N LYS A 253 -2.20 -21.05 -22.03
CA LYS A 253 -2.29 -21.97 -23.15
C LYS A 253 -2.71 -23.34 -22.67
N VAL A 254 -3.72 -23.90 -23.32
CA VAL A 254 -4.12 -25.30 -23.16
C VAL A 254 -4.06 -25.96 -24.52
N LYS A 255 -3.20 -26.96 -24.66
CA LYS A 255 -3.05 -27.73 -25.90
C LYS A 255 -3.37 -29.19 -25.61
N VAL A 256 -4.38 -29.73 -26.28
CA VAL A 256 -4.75 -31.14 -26.20
C VAL A 256 -4.39 -31.81 -27.52
N GLY A 257 -3.44 -32.73 -27.45
CA GLY A 257 -2.97 -33.54 -28.58
C GLY A 257 -3.61 -34.92 -28.58
N PHE A 258 -4.31 -35.23 -29.66
CA PHE A 258 -4.73 -36.57 -30.07
C PHE A 258 -3.81 -37.03 -31.20
N THR A 259 -3.81 -38.34 -31.51
CA THR A 259 -3.04 -38.88 -32.63
C THR A 259 -3.45 -38.29 -33.99
N TYR A 260 -4.71 -37.88 -34.15
CA TYR A 260 -5.27 -37.35 -35.39
C TYR A 260 -5.63 -35.86 -35.34
N ALA A 261 -5.56 -35.21 -34.16
CA ALA A 261 -6.01 -33.84 -33.99
C ALA A 261 -5.25 -33.10 -32.89
N THR A 262 -5.12 -31.79 -33.00
CA THR A 262 -4.65 -30.91 -31.93
C THR A 262 -5.67 -29.81 -31.71
N VAL A 263 -6.11 -29.65 -30.46
CA VAL A 263 -6.99 -28.55 -30.05
C VAL A 263 -6.18 -27.62 -29.15
N THR A 264 -6.16 -26.33 -29.48
CA THR A 264 -5.44 -25.33 -28.69
C THR A 264 -6.39 -24.22 -28.27
N HIS A 265 -6.32 -23.83 -27.00
CA HIS A 265 -6.97 -22.64 -26.47
C HIS A 265 -5.92 -21.75 -25.83
N GLU A 266 -5.80 -20.53 -26.34
CA GLU A 266 -4.88 -19.52 -25.85
C GLU A 266 -5.69 -18.32 -25.36
N PHE A 267 -5.35 -17.81 -24.19
CA PHE A 267 -5.91 -16.57 -23.67
C PHE A 267 -4.81 -15.63 -23.21
N VAL A 268 -4.99 -14.34 -23.48
CA VAL A 268 -4.15 -13.25 -22.99
C VAL A 268 -5.04 -12.30 -22.24
N TYR A 269 -4.79 -12.13 -20.95
CA TYR A 269 -5.46 -11.19 -20.07
C TYR A 269 -4.47 -10.10 -19.68
N SER A 270 -4.73 -8.85 -20.06
CA SER A 270 -3.86 -7.73 -19.73
C SER A 270 -4.63 -6.56 -19.12
N TYR A 271 -4.00 -5.90 -18.16
CA TYR A 271 -4.55 -4.71 -17.51
C TYR A 271 -3.44 -3.85 -16.91
N GLU A 272 -3.65 -2.54 -16.95
CA GLU A 272 -2.65 -1.54 -16.55
C GLU A 272 -3.18 -0.68 -15.39
N PRO A 273 -3.11 -1.16 -14.14
CA PRO A 273 -3.55 -0.37 -13.01
C PRO A 273 -2.57 0.77 -12.74
N LYS A 274 -3.13 1.93 -12.41
CA LYS A 274 -2.38 3.11 -11.96
C LYS A 274 -2.87 3.48 -10.56
N ILE A 275 -1.94 3.83 -9.69
CA ILE A 275 -2.22 4.34 -8.34
C ILE A 275 -1.46 5.65 -8.18
N VAL A 276 -2.15 6.68 -7.74
CA VAL A 276 -1.59 8.00 -7.48
C VAL A 276 -1.89 8.38 -6.04
N LEU A 277 -0.83 8.60 -5.25
CA LEU A 277 -0.93 9.16 -3.91
C LEU A 277 -0.43 10.60 -3.96
N GLN A 278 -1.31 11.54 -3.65
CA GLN A 278 -0.97 12.95 -3.50
C GLN A 278 -1.06 13.31 -2.01
N ALA A 279 -0.04 13.97 -1.48
CA ALA A 279 -0.12 14.58 -0.16
C ALA A 279 0.18 16.08 -0.26
N HIS A 280 -0.66 16.88 0.37
CA HIS A 280 -0.49 18.31 0.55
C HIS A 280 -0.32 18.60 2.04
N ILE A 281 0.73 19.32 2.36
CA ILE A 281 1.05 19.77 3.72
C ILE A 281 1.04 21.29 3.69
N ASP A 282 0.26 21.88 4.58
CA ASP A 282 0.29 23.30 4.88
C ASP A 282 0.71 23.45 6.34
N PHE A 283 1.79 24.22 6.57
CA PHE A 283 2.38 24.46 7.88
C PHE A 283 2.48 25.96 8.20
N TYR A 284 1.55 26.77 7.66
CA TYR A 284 1.52 28.20 7.92
C TYR A 284 1.11 28.54 9.37
N ASP A 285 -0.03 28.02 9.85
CA ASP A 285 -0.55 28.23 11.22
C ASP A 285 -0.63 26.91 11.99
N GLU A 286 -1.62 26.06 11.64
CA GLU A 286 -1.74 24.69 12.12
C GLU A 286 -1.30 23.72 11.04
N LEU A 287 -0.61 22.65 11.41
CA LEU A 287 -0.19 21.62 10.48
C LEU A 287 -1.41 20.88 9.89
N LYS A 288 -1.71 21.15 8.61
CA LYS A 288 -2.77 20.47 7.86
C LYS A 288 -2.14 19.48 6.89
N LEU A 289 -2.43 18.19 7.09
CA LEU A 289 -2.03 17.12 6.17
C LEU A 289 -3.27 16.57 5.44
N CYS A 290 -3.32 16.76 4.13
CA CYS A 290 -4.33 16.15 3.26
C CYS A 290 -3.68 15.11 2.35
N MET A 291 -4.17 13.87 2.40
CA MET A 291 -3.73 12.79 1.52
C MET A 291 -4.88 12.27 0.67
N ARG A 292 -4.60 12.07 -0.61
CA ARG A 292 -5.55 11.57 -1.61
C ARG A 292 -4.95 10.39 -2.33
N LEU A 293 -5.56 9.22 -2.13
CA LEU A 293 -5.22 8.01 -2.86
C LEU A 293 -6.23 7.80 -3.99
N GLN A 294 -5.75 7.83 -5.22
CA GLN A 294 -6.59 7.75 -6.42
C GLN A 294 -6.18 6.56 -7.26
N ARG A 295 -7.19 5.81 -7.73
CA ARG A 295 -7.05 4.83 -8.79
C ARG A 295 -7.76 5.40 -10.03
N PRO A 296 -7.01 5.85 -11.06
CA PRO A 296 -7.61 6.27 -12.32
C PRO A 296 -8.39 5.14 -13.01
N GLU A 297 -9.13 5.51 -14.05
CA GLU A 297 -9.77 4.52 -14.91
C GLU A 297 -8.74 3.62 -15.59
N MET A 298 -9.11 2.35 -15.77
CA MET A 298 -8.26 1.36 -16.43
C MET A 298 -9.08 0.49 -17.35
N VAL A 299 -8.42 -0.14 -18.32
CA VAL A 299 -9.05 -1.07 -19.27
C VAL A 299 -8.45 -2.44 -19.07
N ILE A 300 -9.32 -3.43 -18.93
CA ILE A 300 -8.97 -4.85 -19.01
C ILE A 300 -9.15 -5.29 -20.46
N ASN A 301 -8.14 -5.95 -21.01
CA ASN A 301 -8.19 -6.54 -22.34
C ASN A 301 -8.03 -8.05 -22.23
N VAL A 302 -8.92 -8.78 -22.90
CA VAL A 302 -8.91 -10.24 -22.96
C VAL A 302 -8.95 -10.66 -24.42
N LYS A 303 -7.90 -11.35 -24.87
CA LYS A 303 -7.82 -11.95 -26.20
C LYS A 303 -7.90 -13.46 -26.05
N ASN A 304 -8.88 -14.10 -26.67
CA ASN A 304 -9.04 -15.54 -26.69
C ASN A 304 -8.88 -16.05 -28.12
N THR A 305 -8.03 -17.05 -28.30
CA THR A 305 -7.82 -17.75 -29.57
C THR A 305 -8.09 -19.23 -29.36
N LYS A 306 -9.00 -19.78 -30.14
CA LYS A 306 -9.31 -21.21 -30.16
C LYS A 306 -8.94 -21.76 -31.52
N SER A 307 -8.09 -22.77 -31.58
CA SER A 307 -7.73 -23.44 -32.82
C SER A 307 -7.92 -24.95 -32.72
N ALA A 308 -8.34 -25.55 -33.83
CA ALA A 308 -8.41 -26.98 -33.99
C ALA A 308 -7.73 -27.35 -35.31
N ALA A 309 -6.73 -28.23 -35.22
CA ALA A 309 -5.96 -28.74 -36.34
C ALA A 309 -6.16 -30.25 -36.45
N LEU A 310 -6.58 -30.74 -37.61
CA LEU A 310 -6.73 -32.15 -37.93
C LEU A 310 -5.52 -32.60 -38.76
N HIS A 311 -4.83 -33.64 -38.30
CA HIS A 311 -3.60 -34.19 -38.88
C HIS A 311 -3.91 -35.57 -39.44
N SER A 312 -4.88 -35.63 -40.35
CA SER A 312 -5.33 -36.87 -41.00
C SER A 312 -4.94 -36.83 -42.49
N THR A 313 -5.76 -37.37 -43.39
CA THR A 313 -5.48 -37.41 -44.84
C THR A 313 -5.35 -36.03 -45.48
N PHE A 314 -5.93 -34.99 -44.87
CA PHE A 314 -5.78 -33.60 -45.27
C PHE A 314 -5.55 -32.74 -44.03
N ASP A 315 -4.57 -31.85 -44.09
CA ASP A 315 -4.32 -30.87 -43.05
C ASP A 315 -5.44 -29.82 -43.07
N TYR A 316 -6.22 -29.78 -41.98
CA TYR A 316 -7.27 -28.79 -41.80
C TYR A 316 -7.05 -28.02 -40.51
N VAL A 317 -7.03 -26.69 -40.59
CA VAL A 317 -6.89 -25.81 -39.42
C VAL A 317 -8.02 -24.80 -39.40
N LYS A 318 -8.72 -24.72 -38.28
CA LYS A 318 -9.71 -23.68 -38.00
C LYS A 318 -9.30 -22.91 -36.76
N THR A 319 -9.21 -21.58 -36.89
CA THR A 319 -8.90 -20.68 -35.78
C THR A 319 -10.00 -19.65 -35.61
N VAL A 320 -10.42 -19.42 -34.37
CA VAL A 320 -11.42 -18.43 -33.98
C VAL A 320 -10.82 -17.50 -32.95
N HIS A 321 -10.88 -16.20 -33.21
CA HIS A 321 -10.43 -15.16 -32.30
C HIS A 321 -11.62 -14.44 -31.69
N LYS A 322 -11.55 -14.16 -30.38
CA LYS A 322 -12.52 -13.34 -29.67
C LYS A 322 -11.77 -12.37 -28.76
N ASN A 323 -11.99 -11.08 -28.99
CA ASN A 323 -11.45 -10.02 -28.15
C ASN A 323 -12.57 -9.41 -27.31
N TYR A 324 -12.28 -9.13 -26.06
CA TYR A 324 -13.18 -8.47 -25.13
C TYR A 324 -12.39 -7.43 -24.35
N SER A 325 -12.94 -6.22 -24.25
CA SER A 325 -12.35 -5.14 -23.46
C SER A 325 -13.40 -4.59 -22.51
N GLN A 326 -13.01 -4.39 -21.26
CA GLN A 326 -13.87 -3.85 -20.22
C GLN A 326 -13.21 -2.65 -19.58
N LYS A 327 -13.93 -1.53 -19.54
CA LYS A 327 -13.50 -0.33 -18.83
C LYS A 327 -13.88 -0.43 -17.35
N ILE A 328 -12.91 -0.23 -16.46
CA ILE A 328 -13.14 -0.11 -15.03
C ILE A 328 -13.05 1.37 -14.65
N PRO A 329 -14.09 1.96 -14.05
CA PRO A 329 -14.08 3.36 -13.65
C PRO A 329 -13.00 3.62 -12.60
N GLY A 330 -12.45 4.83 -12.64
CA GLY A 330 -11.56 5.31 -11.58
C GLY A 330 -12.34 5.68 -10.32
N HIS A 331 -11.67 5.68 -9.17
CA HIS A 331 -12.24 6.19 -7.92
C HIS A 331 -11.14 6.70 -6.98
N THR A 332 -11.53 7.53 -6.02
CA THR A 332 -10.66 7.97 -4.92
C THR A 332 -11.00 7.13 -3.69
N ILE A 333 -9.98 6.63 -3.00
CA ILE A 333 -10.14 5.77 -1.82
C ILE A 333 -10.14 6.65 -0.58
N ALA A 334 -11.21 6.57 0.21
CA ALA A 334 -11.30 7.28 1.47
C ALA A 334 -10.35 6.65 2.50
N LEU A 335 -9.47 7.46 3.07
CA LEU A 335 -8.52 7.03 4.10
C LEU A 335 -9.25 6.95 5.46
N ASN A 336 -9.20 8.02 6.25
CA ASN A 336 -9.94 8.13 7.51
C ASN A 336 -10.69 9.46 7.61
N GLN A 337 -11.57 9.57 8.60
CA GLN A 337 -12.38 10.78 8.78
C GLN A 337 -11.52 12.01 9.08
N LYS A 338 -10.41 11.86 9.83
CA LYS A 338 -9.50 12.96 10.16
C LYS A 338 -8.86 13.55 8.89
N ASN A 339 -8.36 12.69 8.00
CA ASN A 339 -7.81 13.05 6.69
C ASN A 339 -8.87 13.70 5.81
N ASN A 340 -10.11 13.20 5.78
CA ASN A 340 -11.19 13.81 5.02
C ASN A 340 -11.50 15.23 5.52
N ASN A 341 -11.50 15.45 6.84
CA ASN A 341 -11.68 16.77 7.44
C ASN A 341 -10.53 17.70 7.07
N MET A 342 -9.27 17.25 7.18
CA MET A 342 -8.09 18.02 6.78
C MET A 342 -8.11 18.38 5.28
N CYS A 343 -8.43 17.43 4.42
CA CYS A 343 -8.61 17.67 2.99
C CYS A 343 -9.73 18.66 2.67
N SER A 344 -10.81 18.67 3.46
CA SER A 344 -11.89 19.63 3.30
C SER A 344 -11.46 21.04 3.71
N MET A 345 -10.55 21.19 4.68
CA MET A 345 -9.97 22.47 5.06
C MET A 345 -9.02 22.98 3.96
N VAL A 346 -8.06 22.16 3.54
CA VAL A 346 -7.12 22.49 2.45
C VAL A 346 -7.85 22.84 1.16
N ALA A 347 -8.94 22.14 0.83
CA ALA A 347 -9.73 22.43 -0.37
C ALA A 347 -10.44 23.79 -0.32
N LYS A 348 -10.79 24.29 0.88
CA LYS A 348 -11.38 25.63 1.05
C LYS A 348 -10.31 26.72 0.93
N ASP A 349 -9.12 26.46 1.49
CA ASP A 349 -8.00 27.40 1.44
C ASP A 349 -7.47 27.59 0.01
N LEU A 350 -7.62 26.59 -0.87
CA LEU A 350 -7.26 26.68 -2.29
C LEU A 350 -8.31 27.39 -3.19
N GLN A 351 -9.50 27.70 -2.66
CA GLN A 351 -10.57 28.41 -3.38
C GLN A 351 -10.56 29.94 -3.17
N HIS A 352 -9.68 30.41 -2.28
CA HIS A 352 -9.39 31.82 -2.02
C HIS A 352 -7.93 32.11 -2.37
#